data_AF-A0A1W0WS46-F1
#
_entry.id   AF-A0A1W0WS46-F1
#
_cell.length_a   1.000
_cell.length_b   1.000
_cell.length_c   1.000
_cell.angle_alpha   90.00
_cell.angle_beta   90.00
_cell.angle_gamma   90.00
#
_symmetry.space_group_name_H-M   'P 1'
#
loop_
_entity.id
_entity.type
_entity.pdbx_description
1 polymer ?
#
loop_
_entity_poly.entity_id
_entity_poly.type
_entity_poly.pdbx_seq_one_letter_code
_entity_poly.pdbx_strand_id
1 'polypeptide(L)'
;MTIPARTAAVRYLERVLDLLFDPYEVAIVTYALTVVVDSHLKDAAFDKLDQMKRSFDSYIYWGKEQIEPPGFILRNNLPYMEAHLPNNYESTNIAATSYALMVYNLRQSFLTEKIAAWLNTQRLKNFGFSSTQDTIMAAKALMHHSYYSNVREATDMNITIKPSSSPGLEAVLHVTQATLSNVKTFEIPNPWGQIQAIARGSGYALLQMDVEYTVDHWRYIVPPPVKAFDVYIDVIYTGKNNSILILKPCARWTLFDESPQSGMAVIEIDIPSGYIVHQPDLEEYCGQQTNHLLRYAEFYDGKVSFFLDYLDGGLTCVEVLATRWYPVANQTRWLTLKVFDFYAPERFNTTMYEATPLYAQNICHVCGSFQCPYCPSYNTATSRRSTLKLDTIIYLLFFVHLRWVFYYRKTTAVFDFA
;
A
#
# COMPACT_ATOMS: atom_id res chain seq x y z
N MET A 1 -31.74 36.87 12.41
CA MET A 1 -31.94 35.45 12.09
C MET A 1 -30.61 34.87 11.64
N THR A 2 -30.08 33.90 12.36
CA THR A 2 -28.87 33.18 11.97
C THR A 2 -29.21 32.22 10.84
N ILE A 3 -28.54 32.35 9.69
CA ILE A 3 -28.69 31.40 8.58
C ILE A 3 -28.06 30.08 9.02
N PRO A 4 -28.72 28.92 8.84
CA PRO A 4 -28.11 27.62 9.14
C PRO A 4 -26.82 27.42 8.34
N ALA A 5 -25.78 26.87 8.99
CA ALA A 5 -24.47 26.68 8.36
C ALA A 5 -24.55 25.91 7.02
N ARG A 6 -25.44 24.91 6.94
CA ARG A 6 -25.70 24.16 5.70
C ARG A 6 -26.20 25.07 4.57
N THR A 7 -27.15 25.95 4.85
CA THR A 7 -27.71 26.88 3.85
C THR A 7 -26.67 27.91 3.41
N ALA A 8 -25.83 28.39 4.35
CA ALA A 8 -24.73 29.27 4.01
C ALA A 8 -23.69 28.59 3.10
N ALA A 9 -23.36 27.32 3.37
CA ALA A 9 -22.46 26.53 2.53
C ALA A 9 -23.03 26.30 1.13
N VAL A 10 -24.32 25.95 1.01
CA VAL A 10 -24.99 25.78 -0.30
C VAL A 10 -24.91 27.07 -1.12
N ARG A 11 -25.25 28.23 -0.52
CA ARG A 11 -25.15 29.53 -1.21
C ARG A 11 -23.73 29.86 -1.66
N TYR A 12 -22.73 29.47 -0.87
CA TYR A 12 -21.33 29.64 -1.25
C TYR A 12 -20.98 28.77 -2.47
N LEU A 13 -21.33 27.49 -2.44
CA LEU A 13 -21.10 26.56 -3.56
C LEU A 13 -21.81 27.01 -4.84
N GLU A 14 -23.06 27.46 -4.73
CA GLU A 14 -23.83 28.03 -5.84
C GLU A 14 -23.13 29.25 -6.46
N ARG A 15 -22.53 30.13 -5.64
CA ARG A 15 -21.80 31.31 -6.12
C ARG A 15 -20.47 30.96 -6.77
N VAL A 16 -19.77 29.96 -6.26
CA VAL A 16 -18.44 29.58 -6.74
C VAL A 16 -18.49 28.69 -7.97
N LEU A 17 -19.62 28.03 -8.24
CA LEU A 17 -19.78 27.08 -9.34
C LEU A 17 -19.22 27.57 -10.68
N ASP A 18 -19.47 28.82 -11.06
CA ASP A 18 -19.00 29.39 -12.33
C ASP A 18 -17.47 29.59 -12.38
N LEU A 19 -16.82 29.74 -11.22
CA LEU A 19 -15.38 29.96 -11.08
C LEU A 19 -14.56 28.65 -11.09
N LEU A 20 -15.22 27.49 -11.02
CA LEU A 20 -14.55 26.18 -11.00
C LEU A 20 -14.22 25.72 -12.43
N PHE A 21 -12.98 25.30 -12.64
CA PHE A 21 -12.50 24.76 -13.92
C PHE A 21 -11.96 23.34 -13.81
N ASP A 22 -11.57 22.91 -12.61
CA ASP A 22 -11.10 21.56 -12.35
C ASP A 22 -12.28 20.57 -12.37
N PRO A 23 -12.25 19.51 -13.21
CA PRO A 23 -13.30 18.50 -13.23
C PRO A 23 -13.56 17.85 -11.86
N TYR A 24 -12.54 17.70 -11.02
CA TYR A 24 -12.70 17.17 -9.67
C TYR A 24 -13.53 18.11 -8.79
N GLU A 25 -13.21 19.40 -8.79
CA GLU A 25 -13.94 20.43 -8.03
C GLU A 25 -15.39 20.56 -8.52
N VAL A 26 -15.61 20.56 -9.83
CA VAL A 26 -16.96 20.61 -10.41
C VAL A 26 -17.75 19.36 -10.03
N ALA A 27 -17.14 18.17 -10.06
CA ALA A 27 -17.82 16.92 -9.72
C ALA A 27 -18.25 16.86 -8.24
N ILE A 28 -17.36 17.22 -7.31
CA ILE A 28 -17.69 17.22 -5.88
C ILE A 28 -18.77 18.26 -5.54
N VAL A 29 -18.70 19.46 -6.11
CA VAL A 29 -19.71 20.51 -5.91
C VAL A 29 -21.05 20.10 -6.52
N THR A 30 -21.04 19.55 -7.73
CA THR A 30 -22.26 19.05 -8.39
C THR A 30 -22.92 17.95 -7.58
N TYR A 31 -22.14 17.00 -7.03
CA TYR A 31 -22.66 15.98 -6.14
C TYR A 31 -23.27 16.58 -4.87
N ALA A 32 -22.58 17.51 -4.22
CA ALA A 32 -23.08 18.18 -3.02
C ALA A 32 -24.40 18.92 -3.28
N LEU A 33 -24.51 19.68 -4.38
CA LEU A 33 -25.73 20.39 -4.77
C LEU A 33 -26.86 19.44 -5.17
N THR A 34 -26.54 18.30 -5.80
CA THR A 34 -27.54 17.29 -6.21
C THR A 34 -28.15 16.57 -5.00
N VAL A 35 -27.36 16.29 -3.96
CA VAL A 35 -27.83 15.63 -2.74
C VAL A 35 -28.67 16.58 -1.85
N VAL A 36 -28.50 17.89 -2.00
CA VAL A 36 -29.32 18.89 -1.30
C VAL A 36 -30.66 19.09 -2.01
N VAL A 37 -31.76 19.01 -1.26
CA VAL A 37 -33.13 19.05 -1.82
C VAL A 37 -33.46 20.37 -2.51
N ASP A 38 -32.98 21.50 -1.97
CA ASP A 38 -33.45 22.86 -2.34
C ASP A 38 -32.43 23.68 -3.15
N SER A 39 -31.42 23.07 -3.79
CA SER A 39 -30.53 23.86 -4.68
C SER A 39 -31.16 24.06 -6.05
N HIS A 40 -31.31 25.32 -6.43
CA HIS A 40 -31.82 25.74 -7.73
C HIS A 40 -30.79 25.60 -8.86
N LEU A 41 -29.49 25.55 -8.54
CA LEU A 41 -28.41 25.39 -9.52
C LEU A 41 -27.96 23.93 -9.73
N LYS A 42 -28.66 22.95 -9.15
CA LYS A 42 -28.30 21.53 -9.32
C LYS A 42 -28.29 21.06 -10.79
N ASP A 43 -29.16 21.62 -11.63
CA ASP A 43 -29.24 21.30 -13.05
C ASP A 43 -28.13 22.01 -13.83
N ALA A 44 -27.90 23.29 -13.57
CA ALA A 44 -26.78 24.04 -14.15
C ALA A 44 -25.42 23.44 -13.79
N ALA A 45 -25.24 22.98 -12.54
CA ALA A 45 -24.03 22.29 -12.11
C ALA A 45 -23.83 20.97 -12.85
N PHE A 46 -24.91 20.20 -13.04
CA PHE A 46 -24.87 18.97 -13.82
C PHE A 46 -24.53 19.23 -15.29
N ASP A 47 -25.11 20.25 -15.91
CA ASP A 47 -24.81 20.60 -17.30
C ASP A 47 -23.34 20.98 -17.47
N LYS A 48 -22.78 21.75 -16.52
CA LYS A 48 -21.36 22.07 -16.48
C LYS A 48 -20.49 20.81 -16.33
N LEU A 49 -20.88 19.89 -15.44
CA LEU A 49 -20.20 18.61 -15.29
C LEU A 49 -20.27 17.76 -16.57
N ASP A 50 -21.44 17.62 -17.19
CA ASP A 50 -21.65 16.82 -18.41
C ASP A 50 -20.83 17.37 -19.59
N GLN A 51 -20.65 18.70 -19.68
CA GLN A 51 -19.78 19.33 -20.67
C GLN A 51 -18.30 18.98 -20.48
N MET A 52 -17.86 18.68 -19.25
CA MET A 52 -16.48 18.30 -18.94
C MET A 52 -16.19 16.81 -19.13
N LYS A 53 -17.20 16.01 -19.53
CA LYS A 53 -17.01 14.56 -19.69
C LYS A 53 -16.02 14.27 -20.83
N ARG A 54 -15.14 13.31 -20.58
CA ARG A 54 -14.26 12.74 -21.60
C ARG A 54 -14.84 11.40 -22.01
N SER A 55 -15.07 11.23 -23.31
CA SER A 55 -15.56 9.96 -23.88
C SER A 55 -14.49 9.43 -24.82
N PHE A 56 -13.97 8.24 -24.52
CA PHE A 56 -13.01 7.57 -25.37
C PHE A 56 -13.39 6.10 -25.53
N ASP A 57 -13.60 5.67 -26.77
CA ASP A 57 -14.10 4.34 -27.10
C ASP A 57 -15.41 3.99 -26.33
N SER A 58 -15.35 2.99 -25.45
CA SER A 58 -16.46 2.50 -24.63
C SER A 58 -16.49 3.11 -23.23
N TYR A 59 -15.55 4.01 -22.91
CA TYR A 59 -15.35 4.56 -21.57
C TYR A 59 -15.75 6.05 -21.48
N ILE A 60 -16.29 6.42 -20.32
CA ILE A 60 -16.58 7.81 -19.96
C ILE A 60 -15.97 8.13 -18.60
N TYR A 61 -15.26 9.24 -18.49
CA TYR A 61 -14.63 9.68 -17.25
C TYR A 61 -14.45 11.20 -17.19
N TRP A 62 -14.02 11.70 -16.03
CA TRP A 62 -13.71 13.09 -15.78
C TRP A 62 -12.26 13.21 -15.34
N GLY A 63 -11.51 14.10 -15.99
CA GLY A 63 -10.12 14.32 -15.65
C GLY A 63 -9.53 15.54 -16.34
N LYS A 64 -8.41 16.04 -15.81
CA LYS A 64 -7.73 17.23 -16.34
C LYS A 64 -7.20 17.01 -17.74
N GLU A 65 -6.65 15.82 -17.97
CA GLU A 65 -6.03 15.42 -19.22
C GLU A 65 -6.75 14.21 -19.83
N GLN A 66 -6.54 13.99 -21.13
CA GLN A 66 -7.03 12.80 -21.78
C GLN A 66 -6.05 11.64 -21.54
N ILE A 67 -6.50 10.64 -20.81
CA ILE A 67 -5.84 9.35 -20.61
C ILE A 67 -6.29 8.37 -21.69
N GLU A 68 -5.34 7.63 -22.25
CA GLU A 68 -5.60 6.53 -23.17
C GLU A 68 -6.18 5.32 -22.42
N PRO A 69 -7.15 4.59 -23.00
CA PRO A 69 -7.67 3.39 -22.37
C PRO A 69 -6.56 2.34 -22.24
N PRO A 70 -6.78 1.27 -21.45
CA PRO A 70 -5.83 0.16 -21.35
C PRO A 70 -5.37 -0.28 -22.74
N GLY A 71 -4.07 -0.19 -22.99
CA GLY A 71 -3.49 -0.50 -24.28
C GLY A 71 -3.69 -1.97 -24.64
N PHE A 72 -3.79 -2.24 -25.95
CA PHE A 72 -3.79 -3.60 -26.47
C PHE A 72 -2.67 -3.76 -27.48
N ILE A 73 -1.73 -4.67 -27.19
CA ILE A 73 -0.73 -5.08 -28.16
C ILE A 73 -1.33 -6.21 -28.99
N LEU A 74 -1.28 -6.11 -30.31
CA LEU A 74 -1.61 -7.24 -31.18
C LEU A 74 -0.37 -8.11 -31.38
N ARG A 75 -0.41 -9.38 -30.94
CA ARG A 75 0.57 -10.39 -31.35
C ARG A 75 -0.12 -11.56 -32.02
N ASN A 76 0.28 -11.88 -33.25
CA ASN A 76 -0.34 -12.92 -34.09
C ASN A 76 -1.87 -12.73 -34.21
N ASN A 77 -2.33 -11.49 -34.44
CA ASN A 77 -3.75 -11.10 -34.50
C ASN A 77 -4.57 -11.33 -33.22
N LEU A 78 -3.93 -11.61 -32.09
CA LEU A 78 -4.59 -11.69 -30.79
C LEU A 78 -4.29 -10.41 -29.98
N PRO A 79 -5.30 -9.75 -29.39
CA PRO A 79 -5.10 -8.60 -28.51
C PRO A 79 -4.60 -9.04 -27.13
N TYR A 80 -3.55 -8.41 -26.65
CA TYR A 80 -2.99 -8.57 -25.31
C TYR A 80 -3.16 -7.27 -24.57
N MET A 81 -3.85 -7.31 -23.43
CA MET A 81 -3.98 -6.17 -22.54
C MET A 81 -2.60 -5.82 -21.97
N GLU A 82 -2.21 -4.56 -22.07
CA GLU A 82 -1.01 -4.04 -21.45
C GLU A 82 -1.18 -3.90 -19.94
N ALA A 83 -0.07 -3.90 -19.21
CA ALA A 83 -0.09 -3.60 -17.79
C ALA A 83 -0.53 -2.14 -17.57
N HIS A 84 -1.35 -1.93 -16.55
CA HIS A 84 -1.69 -0.58 -16.10
C HIS A 84 -0.44 0.12 -15.60
N LEU A 85 -0.13 1.29 -16.17
CA LEU A 85 0.96 2.15 -15.73
C LEU A 85 0.38 3.40 -15.05
N PRO A 86 1.06 3.97 -14.04
CA PRO A 86 0.57 5.15 -13.36
C PRO A 86 0.40 6.32 -14.33
N ASN A 87 -0.79 6.92 -14.33
CA ASN A 87 -1.11 8.05 -15.19
C ASN A 87 -0.98 9.38 -14.44
N ASN A 88 -0.84 10.47 -15.20
CA ASN A 88 -0.92 11.80 -14.60
C ASN A 88 -2.34 12.05 -14.04
N TYR A 89 -2.42 12.66 -12.86
CA TYR A 89 -3.69 12.99 -12.17
C TYR A 89 -4.61 11.80 -11.86
N GLU A 90 -4.09 10.57 -11.85
CA GLU A 90 -4.85 9.34 -11.68
C GLU A 90 -5.81 9.39 -10.49
N SER A 91 -5.32 9.78 -9.30
CA SER A 91 -6.16 9.82 -8.10
C SER A 91 -7.31 10.82 -8.23
N THR A 92 -7.01 12.03 -8.72
CA THR A 92 -8.03 13.07 -8.91
C THR A 92 -9.06 12.68 -9.98
N ASN A 93 -8.64 12.00 -11.05
CA ASN A 93 -9.52 11.54 -12.12
C ASN A 93 -10.46 10.43 -11.62
N ILE A 94 -9.95 9.49 -10.83
CA ILE A 94 -10.76 8.44 -10.18
C ILE A 94 -11.78 9.09 -9.24
N ALA A 95 -11.37 10.04 -8.40
CA ALA A 95 -12.25 10.72 -7.47
C ALA A 95 -13.33 11.56 -8.19
N ALA A 96 -12.95 12.32 -9.22
CA ALA A 96 -13.86 13.12 -10.04
C ALA A 96 -14.91 12.23 -10.72
N THR A 97 -14.46 11.14 -11.33
CA THR A 97 -15.32 10.18 -12.02
C THR A 97 -16.23 9.43 -11.06
N SER A 98 -15.79 9.18 -9.82
CA SER A 98 -16.60 8.59 -8.77
C SER A 98 -17.75 9.50 -8.33
N TYR A 99 -17.48 10.80 -8.13
CA TYR A 99 -18.53 11.78 -7.86
C TYR A 99 -19.50 11.91 -9.03
N ALA A 100 -18.99 11.96 -10.26
CA ALA A 100 -19.82 11.98 -11.46
C ALA A 100 -20.71 10.73 -11.54
N LEU A 101 -20.17 9.52 -11.37
CA LEU A 101 -20.97 8.29 -11.37
C LEU A 101 -22.11 8.34 -10.36
N MET A 102 -21.87 8.85 -9.14
CA MET A 102 -22.92 9.02 -8.15
C MET A 102 -24.01 10.01 -8.62
N VAL A 103 -23.65 11.15 -9.22
CA VAL A 103 -24.62 12.11 -9.79
C VAL A 103 -25.43 11.47 -10.92
N TYR A 104 -24.78 10.76 -11.84
CA TYR A 104 -25.44 10.11 -12.98
C TYR A 104 -26.38 8.97 -12.52
N ASN A 105 -26.01 8.24 -11.47
CA ASN A 105 -26.89 7.23 -10.85
C ASN A 105 -28.14 7.87 -10.22
N LEU A 106 -27.98 8.98 -9.47
CA LEU A 106 -29.11 9.73 -8.89
C LEU A 106 -30.07 10.27 -9.96
N ARG A 107 -29.54 10.58 -11.15
CA ARG A 107 -30.31 11.00 -12.32
C ARG A 107 -30.81 9.85 -13.21
N GLN A 108 -30.52 8.59 -12.85
CA GLN A 108 -30.91 7.40 -13.60
C GLN A 108 -30.45 7.43 -15.08
N SER A 109 -29.24 7.93 -15.34
CA SER A 109 -28.70 8.01 -16.69
C SER A 109 -28.26 6.63 -17.21
N PHE A 110 -28.50 6.37 -18.50
CA PHE A 110 -28.03 5.17 -19.20
C PHE A 110 -26.50 5.16 -19.44
N LEU A 111 -25.81 6.29 -19.23
CA LEU A 111 -24.36 6.39 -19.41
C LEU A 111 -23.57 5.81 -18.23
N THR A 112 -24.25 5.49 -17.12
CA THR A 112 -23.63 5.00 -15.88
C THR A 112 -22.79 3.74 -16.06
N GLU A 113 -23.19 2.85 -16.98
CA GLU A 113 -22.44 1.63 -17.30
C GLU A 113 -21.04 1.92 -17.84
N LYS A 114 -20.92 2.88 -18.78
CA LYS A 114 -19.62 3.27 -19.37
C LYS A 114 -18.70 3.95 -18.36
N ILE A 115 -19.29 4.69 -17.41
CA ILE A 115 -18.55 5.35 -16.33
C ILE A 115 -18.05 4.32 -15.33
N ALA A 116 -18.92 3.38 -14.91
CA ALA A 116 -18.54 2.28 -14.03
C ALA A 116 -17.51 1.36 -14.69
N ALA A 117 -17.61 1.11 -16.00
CA ALA A 117 -16.64 0.33 -16.75
C ALA A 117 -15.25 0.98 -16.68
N TRP A 118 -15.14 2.31 -16.86
CA TRP A 118 -13.86 3.01 -16.75
C TRP A 118 -13.28 2.94 -15.33
N LEU A 119 -14.09 3.17 -14.28
CA LEU A 119 -13.60 3.04 -12.90
C LEU A 119 -13.08 1.63 -12.62
N ASN A 120 -13.72 0.59 -13.16
CA ASN A 120 -13.25 -0.78 -12.97
C ASN A 120 -11.91 -1.07 -13.68
N THR A 121 -11.53 -0.32 -14.72
CA THR A 121 -10.19 -0.46 -15.35
C THR A 121 -9.08 0.16 -14.53
N GLN A 122 -9.38 1.15 -13.67
CA GLN A 122 -8.41 1.84 -12.81
C GLN A 122 -8.15 1.11 -11.48
N ARG A 123 -8.69 -0.11 -11.29
CA ARG A 123 -8.50 -0.86 -10.04
C ARG A 123 -7.09 -1.42 -9.95
N LEU A 124 -6.44 -1.15 -8.83
CA LEU A 124 -5.14 -1.72 -8.47
C LEU A 124 -5.32 -3.04 -7.71
N LYS A 125 -4.21 -3.62 -7.26
CA LYS A 125 -4.19 -4.84 -6.44
C LYS A 125 -5.09 -4.70 -5.20
N ASN A 126 -5.73 -5.80 -4.78
CA ASN A 126 -6.59 -5.86 -3.59
C ASN A 126 -7.83 -4.94 -3.62
N PHE A 127 -8.35 -4.62 -4.80
CA PHE A 127 -9.57 -3.81 -4.98
C PHE A 127 -9.45 -2.33 -4.58
N GLY A 128 -8.24 -1.87 -4.27
CA GLY A 128 -7.93 -0.47 -4.01
C GLY A 128 -7.75 0.33 -5.30
N PHE A 129 -7.72 1.65 -5.13
CA PHE A 129 -7.32 2.63 -6.14
C PHE A 129 -6.04 3.33 -5.69
N SER A 130 -5.62 4.39 -6.38
CA SER A 130 -4.30 4.99 -6.20
C SER A 130 -4.07 5.59 -4.81
N SER A 131 -5.06 6.25 -4.21
CA SER A 131 -4.99 6.89 -2.89
C SER A 131 -6.07 6.35 -1.91
N THR A 132 -6.25 7.03 -0.78
CA THR A 132 -7.30 6.71 0.20
C THR A 132 -8.64 7.33 -0.20
N GLN A 133 -8.65 8.60 -0.61
CA GLN A 133 -9.90 9.34 -0.86
C GLN A 133 -10.63 8.83 -2.10
N ASP A 134 -9.89 8.62 -3.19
CA ASP A 134 -10.39 8.02 -4.42
C ASP A 134 -10.89 6.59 -4.19
N THR A 135 -10.20 5.77 -3.38
CA THR A 135 -10.63 4.41 -3.07
C THR A 135 -11.98 4.39 -2.36
N ILE A 136 -12.16 5.23 -1.33
CA ILE A 136 -13.42 5.30 -0.59
C ILE A 136 -14.55 5.81 -1.50
N MET A 137 -14.30 6.85 -2.30
CA MET A 137 -15.31 7.42 -3.20
C MET A 137 -15.65 6.48 -4.35
N ALA A 138 -14.68 5.82 -4.96
CA ALA A 138 -14.89 4.86 -6.04
C ALA A 138 -15.62 3.61 -5.55
N ALA A 139 -15.24 3.07 -4.39
CA ALA A 139 -15.95 1.95 -3.79
C ALA A 139 -17.42 2.30 -3.51
N LYS A 140 -17.67 3.49 -2.95
CA LYS A 140 -19.02 4.00 -2.74
C LYS A 140 -19.79 4.15 -4.06
N ALA A 141 -19.19 4.78 -5.06
CA ALA A 141 -19.83 5.02 -6.35
C ALA A 141 -20.20 3.71 -7.08
N LEU A 142 -19.28 2.74 -7.11
CA LEU A 142 -19.50 1.42 -7.70
C LEU A 142 -20.54 0.61 -6.91
N MET A 143 -20.54 0.70 -5.57
CA MET A 143 -21.57 0.07 -4.75
C MET A 143 -22.96 0.64 -5.07
N HIS A 144 -23.09 1.98 -5.10
CA HIS A 144 -24.34 2.63 -5.50
C HIS A 144 -24.76 2.23 -6.91
N HIS A 145 -23.82 2.22 -7.86
CA HIS A 145 -24.10 1.78 -9.22
C HIS A 145 -24.66 0.36 -9.26
N SER A 146 -24.01 -0.59 -8.57
CA SER A 146 -24.45 -2.00 -8.51
C SER A 146 -25.87 -2.19 -7.96
N TYR A 147 -26.33 -1.26 -7.11
CA TYR A 147 -27.69 -1.25 -6.59
C TYR A 147 -28.68 -0.70 -7.63
N TYR A 148 -28.35 0.38 -8.33
CA TYR A 148 -29.24 0.99 -9.33
C TYR A 148 -29.34 0.19 -10.64
N SER A 149 -28.28 -0.50 -11.05
CA SER A 149 -28.24 -1.25 -12.31
C SER A 149 -28.71 -2.71 -12.20
N ASN A 150 -29.16 -3.15 -11.01
CA ASN A 150 -29.62 -4.53 -10.73
C ASN A 150 -28.66 -5.64 -11.21
N VAL A 151 -27.36 -5.35 -11.27
CA VAL A 151 -26.29 -6.26 -11.74
C VAL A 151 -26.28 -7.60 -10.98
N ARG A 152 -26.79 -7.60 -9.74
CA ARG A 152 -26.80 -8.77 -8.86
C ARG A 152 -27.86 -9.83 -9.19
N GLU A 153 -28.93 -9.48 -9.90
CA GLU A 153 -30.09 -10.38 -10.06
C GLU A 153 -29.95 -11.41 -11.19
N ALA A 154 -29.02 -11.20 -12.13
CA ALA A 154 -28.92 -12.00 -13.36
C ALA A 154 -27.57 -12.73 -13.57
N THR A 155 -26.72 -12.84 -12.53
CA THR A 155 -25.36 -13.36 -12.70
C THR A 155 -25.25 -14.87 -12.46
N ASP A 156 -24.97 -15.59 -13.55
CA ASP A 156 -24.61 -17.01 -13.60
C ASP A 156 -23.60 -17.23 -14.75
N MET A 157 -22.32 -17.39 -14.41
CA MET A 157 -21.22 -17.44 -15.38
C MET A 157 -20.13 -18.44 -15.00
N ASN A 158 -19.64 -19.16 -16.00
CA ASN A 158 -18.43 -19.97 -15.93
C ASN A 158 -17.25 -19.22 -16.55
N ILE A 159 -16.18 -19.03 -15.79
CA ILE A 159 -14.94 -18.41 -16.22
C ILE A 159 -13.85 -19.48 -16.21
N THR A 160 -13.33 -19.82 -17.38
CA THR A 160 -12.24 -20.78 -17.55
C THR A 160 -10.94 -20.04 -17.83
N ILE A 161 -9.91 -20.26 -17.01
CA ILE A 161 -8.58 -19.65 -17.14
C ILE A 161 -7.57 -20.72 -17.54
N LYS A 162 -6.83 -20.47 -18.63
CA LYS A 162 -5.82 -21.36 -19.21
C LYS A 162 -4.50 -20.61 -19.44
N PRO A 163 -3.48 -20.80 -18.59
CA PRO A 163 -2.14 -20.30 -18.83
C PRO A 163 -1.40 -21.17 -19.85
N SER A 164 -0.75 -20.53 -20.82
CA SER A 164 0.09 -21.24 -21.80
C SER A 164 1.41 -21.77 -21.24
N SER A 165 1.89 -21.22 -20.12
CA SER A 165 3.10 -21.70 -19.42
C SER A 165 2.94 -23.11 -18.84
N SER A 166 1.70 -23.51 -18.53
CA SER A 166 1.39 -24.78 -17.86
C SER A 166 0.25 -25.50 -18.58
N PRO A 167 0.52 -26.25 -19.67
CA PRO A 167 -0.51 -26.84 -20.55
C PRO A 167 -1.48 -27.86 -19.94
N GLY A 168 -1.35 -28.20 -18.65
CA GLY A 168 -2.28 -29.07 -17.91
C GLY A 168 -3.00 -28.37 -16.76
N LEU A 169 -2.72 -27.08 -16.54
CA LEU A 169 -3.32 -26.29 -15.48
C LEU A 169 -4.55 -25.55 -16.04
N GLU A 170 -5.73 -25.86 -15.53
CA GLU A 170 -6.98 -25.21 -15.91
C GLU A 170 -7.78 -24.86 -14.65
N ALA A 171 -8.18 -23.60 -14.53
CA ALA A 171 -9.08 -23.17 -13.46
C ALA A 171 -10.46 -22.88 -14.05
N VAL A 172 -11.49 -23.48 -13.46
CA VAL A 172 -12.89 -23.20 -13.80
C VAL A 172 -13.56 -22.57 -12.59
N LEU A 173 -13.94 -21.30 -12.74
CA LEU A 173 -14.56 -20.49 -11.70
C LEU A 173 -16.02 -20.25 -12.07
N HIS A 174 -16.93 -20.80 -11.27
CA HIS A 174 -18.36 -20.61 -11.44
C HIS A 174 -18.86 -19.46 -10.55
N VAL A 175 -19.31 -18.35 -11.13
CA VAL A 175 -19.82 -17.17 -10.41
C VAL A 175 -21.34 -17.16 -10.51
N THR A 176 -21.99 -17.24 -9.35
CA THR A 176 -23.45 -17.24 -9.21
C THR A 176 -23.89 -16.11 -8.28
N GLN A 177 -25.16 -15.75 -8.30
CA GLN A 177 -25.75 -14.77 -7.36
C GLN A 177 -25.37 -15.03 -5.89
N ALA A 178 -25.38 -16.29 -5.46
CA ALA A 178 -25.03 -16.68 -4.09
C ALA A 178 -23.53 -16.51 -3.75
N THR A 179 -22.67 -16.47 -4.77
CA THR A 179 -21.21 -16.41 -4.62
C THR A 179 -20.60 -15.09 -5.07
N LEU A 180 -21.41 -14.07 -5.39
CA LEU A 180 -20.95 -12.77 -5.89
C LEU A 180 -19.97 -12.06 -4.95
N SER A 181 -20.14 -12.21 -3.63
CA SER A 181 -19.26 -11.60 -2.63
C SER A 181 -17.96 -12.38 -2.41
N ASN A 182 -17.86 -13.60 -2.93
CA ASN A 182 -16.71 -14.46 -2.71
C ASN A 182 -15.69 -14.23 -3.82
N VAL A 183 -14.60 -13.53 -3.46
CA VAL A 183 -13.45 -13.37 -4.35
C VAL A 183 -12.85 -14.75 -4.62
N LYS A 184 -12.67 -15.07 -5.90
CA LYS A 184 -12.02 -16.30 -6.34
C LYS A 184 -10.64 -15.95 -6.90
N THR A 185 -9.61 -16.35 -6.16
CA THR A 185 -8.22 -16.16 -6.58
C THR A 185 -7.68 -17.44 -7.18
N PHE A 186 -6.86 -17.31 -8.22
CA PHE A 186 -6.17 -18.41 -8.86
C PHE A 186 -4.72 -18.02 -9.11
N GLU A 187 -3.80 -18.72 -8.45
CA GLU A 187 -2.37 -18.47 -8.61
C GLU A 187 -1.84 -19.23 -9.82
N ILE A 188 -1.19 -18.49 -10.73
CA ILE A 188 -0.55 -19.07 -11.90
C ILE A 188 0.94 -19.21 -11.56
N PRO A 189 1.47 -20.43 -11.43
CA PRO A 189 2.90 -20.61 -11.26
C PRO A 189 3.56 -20.09 -12.53
N ASN A 190 4.61 -19.28 -12.38
CA ASN A 190 5.43 -18.87 -13.51
C ASN A 190 4.58 -18.21 -14.64
N PRO A 191 4.09 -16.97 -14.43
CA PRO A 191 3.09 -16.32 -15.28
C PRO A 191 3.69 -15.77 -16.58
N TRP A 192 4.48 -16.56 -17.30
CA TRP A 192 5.03 -16.20 -18.60
C TRP A 192 4.11 -16.66 -19.74
N GLY A 193 4.11 -15.89 -20.82
CA GLY A 193 3.33 -16.20 -22.01
C GLY A 193 1.89 -15.70 -21.91
N GLN A 194 1.02 -16.37 -22.66
CA GLN A 194 -0.38 -15.98 -22.86
C GLN A 194 -1.27 -16.63 -21.80
N ILE A 195 -2.26 -15.88 -21.32
CA ILE A 195 -3.31 -16.38 -20.42
C ILE A 195 -4.64 -16.18 -21.13
N GLN A 196 -5.34 -17.27 -21.40
CA GLN A 196 -6.65 -17.23 -22.02
C GLN A 196 -7.74 -17.32 -20.95
N ALA A 197 -8.63 -16.33 -20.91
CA ALA A 197 -9.82 -16.35 -20.07
C ALA A 197 -11.07 -16.47 -20.96
N ILE A 198 -11.90 -17.48 -20.72
CA ILE A 198 -13.12 -17.75 -21.48
C ILE A 198 -14.29 -17.66 -20.51
N ALA A 199 -15.15 -16.67 -20.70
CA ALA A 199 -16.39 -16.52 -19.94
C ALA A 199 -17.58 -17.09 -20.75
N ARG A 200 -18.46 -17.86 -20.08
CA ARG A 200 -19.70 -18.42 -20.65
C ARG A 200 -20.84 -18.28 -19.65
N GLY A 201 -21.94 -17.66 -20.03
CA GLY A 201 -23.11 -17.45 -19.18
C GLY A 201 -23.69 -16.05 -19.34
N SER A 202 -24.40 -15.58 -18.33
CA SER A 202 -25.02 -14.24 -18.29
C SER A 202 -24.66 -13.50 -17.01
N GLY A 203 -24.45 -12.19 -17.10
CA GLY A 203 -24.17 -11.32 -15.95
C GLY A 203 -22.86 -10.53 -16.11
N TYR A 204 -22.35 -10.03 -14.98
CA TYR A 204 -21.12 -9.25 -14.93
C TYR A 204 -20.12 -9.92 -13.99
N ALA A 205 -18.86 -9.99 -14.41
CA ALA A 205 -17.76 -10.42 -13.56
C ALA A 205 -16.55 -9.54 -13.86
N LEU A 206 -15.86 -9.16 -12.79
CA LEU A 206 -14.59 -8.48 -12.90
C LEU A 206 -13.48 -9.52 -12.84
N LEU A 207 -12.72 -9.62 -13.94
CA LEU A 207 -11.49 -10.40 -13.99
C LEU A 207 -10.31 -9.44 -13.88
N GLN A 208 -9.46 -9.66 -12.88
CA GLN A 208 -8.26 -8.88 -12.65
C GLN A 208 -7.05 -9.80 -12.58
N MET A 209 -5.97 -9.39 -13.23
CA MET A 209 -4.68 -10.07 -13.18
C MET A 209 -3.67 -9.14 -12.52
N ASP A 210 -3.01 -9.64 -11.49
CA ASP A 210 -1.94 -8.94 -10.79
C ASP A 210 -0.62 -9.70 -11.02
N VAL A 211 0.44 -8.96 -11.35
CA VAL A 211 1.77 -9.53 -11.62
C VAL A 211 2.81 -8.72 -10.86
N GLU A 212 3.48 -9.39 -9.93
CA GLU A 212 4.58 -8.83 -9.16
C GLU A 212 5.90 -9.50 -9.53
N TYR A 213 6.94 -8.70 -9.71
CA TYR A 213 8.30 -9.16 -9.97
C TYR A 213 9.31 -8.18 -9.38
N THR A 214 10.45 -8.70 -8.94
CA THR A 214 11.56 -7.88 -8.43
C THR A 214 12.47 -7.44 -9.58
N VAL A 215 12.95 -6.21 -9.52
CA VAL A 215 13.97 -5.67 -10.43
C VAL A 215 15.27 -5.41 -9.68
N ASP A 216 16.40 -5.72 -10.31
CA ASP A 216 17.75 -5.57 -9.75
C ASP A 216 18.56 -4.46 -10.44
N HIS A 217 17.94 -3.74 -11.38
CA HIS A 217 18.57 -2.68 -12.14
C HIS A 217 17.67 -1.46 -12.27
N TRP A 218 18.24 -0.27 -12.07
CA TRP A 218 17.53 1.01 -12.07
C TRP A 218 16.75 1.29 -13.37
N ARG A 219 17.21 0.77 -14.52
CA ARG A 219 16.54 0.94 -15.83
C ARG A 219 15.17 0.26 -15.89
N TYR A 220 14.93 -0.74 -15.06
CA TYR A 220 13.66 -1.48 -15.02
C TYR A 220 12.71 -0.96 -13.93
N ILE A 221 13.09 0.07 -13.18
CA ILE A 221 12.18 0.78 -12.28
C ILE A 221 11.15 1.51 -13.12
N VAL A 222 9.87 1.34 -12.79
CA VAL A 222 8.77 2.07 -13.43
C VAL A 222 8.99 3.57 -13.19
N PRO A 223 9.19 4.37 -14.25
CA PRO A 223 9.38 5.81 -14.08
C PRO A 223 8.06 6.46 -13.65
N PRO A 224 8.11 7.54 -12.87
CA PRO A 224 6.91 8.30 -12.59
C PRO A 224 6.39 9.00 -13.85
N PRO A 225 5.06 9.22 -13.96
CA PRO A 225 4.47 9.92 -15.11
C PRO A 225 5.01 11.35 -15.25
N VAL A 226 5.29 12.01 -14.12
CA VAL A 226 5.91 13.33 -14.05
C VAL A 226 6.98 13.32 -12.97
N LYS A 227 8.13 13.95 -13.26
CA LYS A 227 9.20 14.12 -12.27
C LYS A 227 8.80 15.18 -11.24
N ALA A 228 8.17 14.72 -10.16
CA ALA A 228 7.60 15.58 -9.12
C ALA A 228 8.53 15.80 -7.93
N PHE A 229 9.41 14.83 -7.66
CA PHE A 229 10.34 14.86 -6.54
C PHE A 229 11.75 14.54 -7.00
N ASP A 230 12.75 15.10 -6.30
CA ASP A 230 14.11 14.58 -6.27
C ASP A 230 14.31 13.85 -4.94
N VAL A 231 15.01 12.72 -4.97
CA VAL A 231 15.34 11.96 -3.76
C VAL A 231 16.75 11.36 -3.86
N TYR A 232 17.46 11.35 -2.74
CA TYR A 232 18.72 10.64 -2.57
C TYR A 232 18.91 10.30 -1.10
N ILE A 233 19.94 9.51 -0.79
CA ILE A 233 20.21 9.05 0.56
C ILE A 233 21.71 8.97 0.82
N ASP A 234 22.11 9.45 1.99
CA ASP A 234 23.42 9.20 2.55
C ASP A 234 23.35 7.99 3.48
N VAL A 235 24.24 7.03 3.27
CA VAL A 235 24.27 5.76 4.01
C VAL A 235 25.62 5.62 4.69
N ILE A 236 25.61 5.51 6.02
CA ILE A 236 26.85 5.41 6.81
C ILE A 236 26.77 4.19 7.72
N TYR A 237 27.72 3.27 7.55
CA TYR A 237 27.91 2.14 8.45
C TYR A 237 28.95 2.52 9.51
N THR A 238 28.58 2.36 10.78
CA THR A 238 29.43 2.67 11.93
C THR A 238 29.40 1.55 12.98
N GLY A 239 30.25 1.67 13.99
CA GLY A 239 30.40 0.66 15.03
C GLY A 239 31.21 -0.58 14.59
N LYS A 240 31.32 -1.56 15.49
CA LYS A 240 32.11 -2.77 15.24
C LYS A 240 31.36 -3.68 14.28
N ASN A 241 32.02 -4.11 13.19
CA ASN A 241 31.42 -4.97 12.16
C ASN A 241 30.13 -4.38 11.54
N ASN A 242 30.09 -3.05 11.39
CA ASN A 242 28.92 -2.33 10.88
C ASN A 242 27.69 -2.65 11.75
N SER A 243 27.78 -2.47 13.07
CA SER A 243 26.68 -2.76 13.99
C SER A 243 25.59 -1.68 13.97
N ILE A 244 25.93 -0.48 13.49
CA ILE A 244 25.05 0.68 13.44
C ILE A 244 25.00 1.15 12.00
N LEU A 245 23.79 1.36 11.49
CA LEU A 245 23.53 1.89 10.17
C LEU A 245 22.77 3.21 10.34
N ILE A 246 23.35 4.28 9.82
CA ILE A 246 22.73 5.61 9.79
C ILE A 246 22.26 5.85 8.37
N LEU A 247 20.96 6.03 8.21
CA LEU A 247 20.30 6.32 6.94
C LEU A 247 19.79 7.75 6.99
N LYS A 248 20.25 8.58 6.05
CA LYS A 248 19.82 9.97 5.94
C LYS A 248 19.23 10.22 4.55
N PRO A 249 17.97 9.86 4.32
CA PRO A 249 17.24 10.29 3.13
C PRO A 249 17.10 11.81 3.06
N CYS A 250 17.14 12.34 1.85
CA CYS A 250 16.81 13.71 1.55
C CYS A 250 15.89 13.76 0.33
N ALA A 251 14.86 14.59 0.40
CA ALA A 251 13.93 14.81 -0.69
C ALA A 251 13.60 16.30 -0.87
N ARG A 252 13.15 16.67 -2.06
CA ARG A 252 12.60 18.00 -2.37
C ARG A 252 11.55 17.91 -3.48
N TRP A 253 10.65 18.87 -3.49
CA TRP A 253 9.67 19.07 -4.55
C TRP A 253 10.32 19.77 -5.74
N THR A 254 10.00 19.32 -6.95
CA THR A 254 10.56 19.88 -8.19
C THR A 254 9.51 20.34 -9.20
N LEU A 255 8.24 19.99 -9.01
CA LEU A 255 7.14 20.35 -9.91
C LEU A 255 6.48 21.68 -9.53
N PHE A 256 7.24 22.77 -9.67
CA PHE A 256 6.77 24.13 -9.35
C PHE A 256 5.68 24.67 -10.26
N ASP A 257 5.49 24.06 -11.44
CA ASP A 257 4.44 24.43 -12.38
C ASP A 257 3.03 24.12 -11.84
N GLU A 258 2.91 23.11 -10.97
CA GLU A 258 1.64 22.72 -10.34
C GLU A 258 1.42 23.48 -9.02
N SER A 259 2.44 23.53 -8.16
CA SER A 259 2.35 24.16 -6.85
C SER A 259 3.74 24.53 -6.32
N PRO A 260 3.84 25.57 -5.45
CA PRO A 260 5.12 25.93 -4.82
C PRO A 260 5.63 24.87 -3.84
N GLN A 261 4.74 24.00 -3.34
CA GLN A 261 5.00 22.95 -2.36
C GLN A 261 4.16 21.72 -2.71
N SER A 262 4.63 20.52 -2.36
CA SER A 262 3.83 19.29 -2.48
C SER A 262 2.65 19.26 -1.51
N GLY A 263 1.75 18.29 -1.68
CA GLY A 263 0.89 17.87 -0.59
C GLY A 263 1.69 17.17 0.51
N MET A 264 0.98 16.46 1.39
CA MET A 264 1.61 15.61 2.40
C MET A 264 2.51 14.59 1.72
N ALA A 265 3.79 14.56 2.06
CA ALA A 265 4.79 13.73 1.40
C ALA A 265 5.24 12.59 2.32
N VAL A 266 5.49 11.42 1.72
CA VAL A 266 5.99 10.25 2.45
C VAL A 266 7.32 9.82 1.85
N ILE A 267 8.34 9.67 2.71
CA ILE A 267 9.63 9.08 2.36
C ILE A 267 9.68 7.67 2.95
N GLU A 268 9.69 6.66 2.11
CA GLU A 268 9.75 5.24 2.47
C GLU A 268 11.11 4.64 2.09
N ILE A 269 11.72 3.92 3.04
CA ILE A 269 13.06 3.35 2.89
C ILE A 269 13.05 1.91 3.35
N ASP A 270 13.54 1.00 2.50
CA ASP A 270 13.78 -0.38 2.90
C ASP A 270 14.96 -0.43 3.87
N ILE A 271 14.80 -1.11 5.01
CA ILE A 271 15.87 -1.38 5.97
C ILE A 271 16.51 -2.73 5.63
N PRO A 272 17.86 -2.82 5.60
CA PRO A 272 18.55 -4.09 5.36
C PRO A 272 18.11 -5.20 6.31
N SER A 273 17.99 -6.43 5.81
CA SER A 273 17.66 -7.59 6.64
C SER A 273 18.65 -7.73 7.82
N GLY A 274 18.11 -7.97 9.01
CA GLY A 274 18.88 -8.09 10.24
C GLY A 274 19.17 -6.77 10.95
N TYR A 275 18.81 -5.64 10.35
CA TYR A 275 18.74 -4.34 11.04
C TYR A 275 17.32 -4.07 11.52
N ILE A 276 17.21 -3.42 12.68
CA ILE A 276 15.94 -3.04 13.28
C ILE A 276 16.05 -1.58 13.72
N VAL A 277 14.96 -0.86 13.49
CA VAL A 277 14.74 0.49 14.01
C VAL A 277 13.76 0.40 15.18
N HIS A 278 14.09 1.05 16.28
CA HIS A 278 13.22 1.11 17.44
C HIS A 278 12.15 2.18 17.25
N GLN A 279 10.89 1.78 17.29
CA GLN A 279 9.75 2.70 17.14
C GLN A 279 9.76 3.86 18.15
N PRO A 280 10.09 3.66 19.45
CA PRO A 280 10.17 4.77 20.40
C PRO A 280 11.22 5.83 20.03
N ASP A 281 12.34 5.42 19.43
CA ASP A 281 13.40 6.33 19.00
C ASP A 281 12.92 7.22 17.83
N LEU A 282 12.09 6.65 16.94
CA LEU A 282 11.44 7.41 15.85
C LEU A 282 10.41 8.41 16.40
N GLU A 283 9.61 8.01 17.38
CA GLU A 283 8.63 8.87 18.02
C GLU A 283 9.31 10.03 18.78
N GLU A 284 10.40 9.75 19.47
CA GLU A 284 11.22 10.76 20.13
C GLU A 284 11.82 11.73 19.10
N TYR A 285 12.37 11.21 17.99
CA TYR A 285 12.91 12.03 16.90
C TYR A 285 11.85 12.99 16.33
N CYS A 286 10.60 12.52 16.14
CA CYS A 286 9.49 13.38 15.71
C CYS A 286 9.15 14.45 16.77
N GLY A 287 9.26 14.13 18.06
CA GLY A 287 8.97 15.04 19.17
C GLY A 287 10.01 16.15 19.38
N GLN A 288 11.27 15.94 18.96
CA GLN A 288 12.38 16.85 19.22
C GLN A 288 12.40 18.14 18.36
N GLN A 289 11.42 18.35 17.46
CA GLN A 289 11.25 19.54 16.59
C GLN A 289 12.46 19.97 15.74
N THR A 290 13.46 19.11 15.53
CA THR A 290 14.61 19.39 14.65
C THR A 290 14.20 19.59 13.20
N ASN A 291 13.12 18.92 12.76
CA ASN A 291 12.47 19.14 11.48
C ASN A 291 10.98 19.43 11.70
N HIS A 292 10.58 20.69 11.56
CA HIS A 292 9.20 21.14 11.76
C HIS A 292 8.20 20.54 10.76
N LEU A 293 8.68 19.95 9.66
CA LEU A 293 7.85 19.30 8.65
C LEU A 293 7.54 17.84 8.98
N LEU A 294 8.38 17.18 9.78
CA LEU A 294 8.21 15.78 10.13
C LEU A 294 7.10 15.63 11.17
N ARG A 295 6.04 14.92 10.82
CA ARG A 295 4.87 14.74 11.68
C ARG A 295 4.87 13.40 12.39
N TYR A 296 5.24 12.35 11.67
CA TYR A 296 5.20 10.98 12.15
C TYR A 296 6.22 10.14 11.41
N ALA A 297 6.74 9.11 12.07
CA ALA A 297 7.59 8.11 11.46
C ALA A 297 7.23 6.73 12.03
N GLU A 298 7.20 5.73 11.16
CA GLU A 298 6.91 4.34 11.56
C GLU A 298 7.93 3.38 10.98
N PHE A 299 8.23 2.33 11.75
CA PHE A 299 8.95 1.16 11.27
C PHE A 299 7.99 -0.03 11.17
N TYR A 300 7.71 -0.46 9.94
CA TYR A 300 6.81 -1.58 9.67
C TYR A 300 7.32 -2.43 8.51
N ASP A 301 7.24 -3.75 8.65
CA ASP A 301 7.61 -4.74 7.63
C ASP A 301 9.01 -4.52 7.00
N GLY A 302 9.99 -4.19 7.85
CA GLY A 302 11.36 -3.94 7.39
C GLY A 302 11.54 -2.61 6.64
N LYS A 303 10.58 -1.70 6.71
CA LYS A 303 10.66 -0.36 6.11
C LYS A 303 10.47 0.73 7.14
N VAL A 304 11.09 1.88 6.92
CA VAL A 304 10.80 3.11 7.67
C VAL A 304 10.08 4.09 6.75
N SER A 305 8.94 4.59 7.21
CA SER A 305 8.13 5.59 6.51
C SER A 305 8.09 6.89 7.32
N PHE A 306 8.55 7.98 6.72
CA PHE A 306 8.49 9.33 7.30
C PHE A 306 7.38 10.13 6.64
N PHE A 307 6.47 10.66 7.43
CA PHE A 307 5.34 11.46 6.99
C PHE A 307 5.63 12.95 7.23
N LEU A 308 5.74 13.72 6.16
CA LEU A 308 5.98 15.16 6.18
C LEU A 308 4.73 15.93 5.75
N ASP A 309 4.48 17.08 6.37
CA ASP A 309 3.32 17.92 6.03
C ASP A 309 3.38 18.44 4.58
N TYR A 310 4.57 18.79 4.09
CA TYR A 310 4.86 19.10 2.69
C TYR A 310 6.37 19.04 2.42
N LEU A 311 6.73 19.07 1.14
CA LEU A 311 8.08 19.34 0.65
C LEU A 311 8.06 20.57 -0.26
N ASP A 312 9.06 21.42 -0.14
CA ASP A 312 9.26 22.56 -1.02
C ASP A 312 10.52 22.36 -1.89
N GLY A 313 10.99 23.40 -2.58
CA GLY A 313 12.23 23.33 -3.34
C GLY A 313 13.50 23.18 -2.49
N GLY A 314 13.37 23.40 -1.19
CA GLY A 314 14.42 23.17 -0.21
C GLY A 314 14.66 21.69 0.00
N LEU A 315 15.93 21.34 0.19
CA LEU A 315 16.30 19.98 0.50
C LEU A 315 15.93 19.66 1.97
N THR A 316 14.95 18.77 2.14
CA THR A 316 14.53 18.30 3.47
C THR A 316 15.10 16.91 3.70
N CYS A 317 15.87 16.76 4.78
CA CYS A 317 16.46 15.47 5.17
C CYS A 317 15.89 15.01 6.51
N VAL A 318 15.74 13.70 6.65
CA VAL A 318 15.44 13.02 7.91
C VAL A 318 16.50 11.96 8.14
N GLU A 319 16.76 11.60 9.40
CA GLU A 319 17.81 10.65 9.75
C GLU A 319 17.21 9.56 10.64
N VAL A 320 17.57 8.30 10.36
CA VAL A 320 17.23 7.16 11.20
C VAL A 320 18.45 6.29 11.46
N LEU A 321 18.57 5.88 12.71
CA LEU A 321 19.56 4.93 13.16
C LEU A 321 18.92 3.54 13.22
N ALA A 322 19.45 2.61 12.43
CA ALA A 322 19.10 1.21 12.48
C ALA A 322 20.24 0.42 13.17
N THR A 323 19.88 -0.45 14.11
CA THR A 323 20.85 -1.27 14.84
C THR A 323 20.84 -2.69 14.28
N ARG A 324 21.99 -3.34 14.22
CA ARG A 324 22.11 -4.72 13.74
C ARG A 324 21.75 -5.70 14.86
N TRP A 325 20.61 -6.38 14.70
CA TRP A 325 20.11 -7.39 15.62
C TRP A 325 20.51 -8.80 15.22
N TYR A 326 20.44 -9.08 13.93
CA TYR A 326 20.77 -10.39 13.38
C TYR A 326 21.95 -10.28 12.42
N PRO A 327 22.92 -11.19 12.52
CA PRO A 327 24.04 -11.21 11.62
C PRO A 327 23.57 -11.89 10.32
N VAL A 328 23.34 -11.10 9.26
CA VAL A 328 22.91 -11.57 7.93
C VAL A 328 24.08 -11.56 6.94
N ALA A 329 24.16 -12.59 6.09
CA ALA A 329 25.13 -12.76 5.01
C ALA A 329 24.40 -12.85 3.66
N ASN A 330 25.12 -12.60 2.56
CA ASN A 330 24.61 -12.72 1.18
C ASN A 330 23.29 -11.96 0.96
N GLN A 331 23.18 -10.76 1.53
CA GLN A 331 21.99 -9.92 1.37
C GLN A 331 21.92 -9.36 -0.06
N THR A 332 20.76 -8.85 -0.47
CA THR A 332 20.61 -8.04 -1.67
C THR A 332 21.51 -6.80 -1.64
N ARG A 333 22.11 -6.47 -2.79
CA ARG A 333 22.97 -5.28 -2.94
C ARG A 333 22.19 -3.98 -2.92
N TRP A 334 21.00 -3.99 -3.50
CA TRP A 334 20.17 -2.81 -3.72
C TRP A 334 18.94 -2.85 -2.84
N LEU A 335 18.60 -1.70 -2.26
CA LEU A 335 17.42 -1.47 -1.45
C LEU A 335 16.69 -0.23 -1.93
N THR A 336 15.38 -0.18 -1.74
CA THR A 336 14.54 0.86 -2.34
C THR A 336 14.46 2.08 -1.43
N LEU A 337 14.48 3.25 -2.06
CA LEU A 337 14.12 4.54 -1.49
C LEU A 337 13.05 5.16 -2.37
N LYS A 338 11.89 5.44 -1.79
CA LYS A 338 10.74 6.00 -2.51
C LYS A 338 10.25 7.26 -1.79
N VAL A 339 10.00 8.31 -2.55
CA VAL A 339 9.24 9.48 -2.08
C VAL A 339 7.98 9.60 -2.91
N PHE A 340 6.85 9.92 -2.28
CA PHE A 340 5.58 10.12 -2.99
C PHE A 340 4.65 11.08 -2.24
N ASP A 341 3.71 11.68 -2.97
CA ASP A 341 2.61 12.45 -2.38
C ASP A 341 1.52 11.49 -1.87
N PHE A 342 1.04 11.71 -0.64
CA PHE A 342 0.07 10.85 0.02
C PHE A 342 -1.33 10.91 -0.64
N TYR A 343 -1.74 12.07 -1.15
CA TYR A 343 -3.05 12.25 -1.78
C TYR A 343 -3.02 12.00 -3.29
N ALA A 344 -1.87 12.19 -3.93
CA ALA A 344 -1.67 11.87 -5.35
C ALA A 344 -0.44 10.96 -5.55
N PRO A 345 -0.49 9.66 -5.19
CA PRO A 345 0.67 8.76 -5.21
C PRO A 345 1.27 8.52 -6.60
N GLU A 346 0.58 8.91 -7.67
CA GLU A 346 1.15 9.00 -9.02
C GLU A 346 2.33 10.00 -9.11
N ARG A 347 2.40 10.96 -8.18
CA ARG A 347 3.56 11.82 -7.95
C ARG A 347 4.53 11.06 -7.05
N PHE A 348 5.45 10.32 -7.66
CA PHE A 348 6.50 9.63 -6.91
C PHE A 348 7.87 9.80 -7.55
N ASN A 349 8.91 9.48 -6.80
CA ASN A 349 10.23 9.18 -7.34
C ASN A 349 10.82 8.01 -6.55
N THR A 350 11.33 7.02 -7.27
CA THR A 350 11.92 5.80 -6.70
C THR A 350 13.36 5.71 -7.14
N THR A 351 14.26 5.50 -6.18
CA THR A 351 15.68 5.26 -6.39
C THR A 351 16.11 4.04 -5.60
N MET A 352 17.34 3.56 -5.85
CA MET A 352 17.93 2.46 -5.10
C MET A 352 19.22 2.92 -4.45
N TYR A 353 19.49 2.42 -3.26
CA TYR A 353 20.75 2.65 -2.56
C TYR A 353 21.50 1.35 -2.31
N GLU A 354 22.83 1.46 -2.20
CA GLU A 354 23.70 0.31 -2.06
C GLU A 354 23.93 -0.09 -0.60
N ALA A 355 23.72 -1.36 -0.31
CA ALA A 355 24.10 -2.01 0.94
C ALA A 355 25.39 -2.84 0.79
N THR A 356 26.39 -2.29 0.10
CA THR A 356 27.63 -3.00 -0.29
C THR A 356 28.35 -3.70 0.87
N PRO A 357 28.50 -3.09 2.07
CA PRO A 357 29.15 -3.75 3.21
C PRO A 357 28.39 -4.98 3.73
N LEU A 358 27.11 -5.13 3.42
CA LEU A 358 26.28 -6.29 3.79
C LEU A 358 26.25 -7.32 2.66
N TYR A 359 26.18 -6.87 1.42
CA TYR A 359 26.29 -7.72 0.23
C TYR A 359 27.63 -8.48 0.20
N ALA A 360 28.73 -7.81 0.53
CA ALA A 360 30.07 -8.40 0.56
C ALA A 360 30.32 -9.33 1.77
N GLN A 361 29.40 -9.39 2.75
CA GLN A 361 29.54 -10.29 3.88
C GLN A 361 29.13 -11.71 3.51
N ASN A 362 30.11 -12.61 3.56
CA ASN A 362 29.86 -14.04 3.48
C ASN A 362 29.52 -14.59 4.88
N ILE A 363 28.90 -15.78 4.93
CA ILE A 363 28.48 -16.46 6.16
C ILE A 363 29.59 -16.58 7.20
N CYS A 364 30.84 -16.72 6.77
CA CYS A 364 31.97 -16.84 7.68
C CYS A 364 32.39 -15.51 8.30
N HIS A 365 32.21 -14.38 7.59
CA HIS A 365 32.42 -13.04 8.16
C HIS A 365 31.39 -12.75 9.25
N VAL A 366 30.16 -13.17 8.99
CA VAL A 366 29.02 -13.04 9.89
C VAL A 366 29.19 -13.92 11.12
N CYS A 367 29.69 -15.14 10.95
CA CYS A 367 29.86 -16.10 12.03
C CYS A 367 31.08 -15.87 12.94
N GLY A 368 32.02 -15.02 12.54
CA GLY A 368 33.22 -14.70 13.33
C GLY A 368 34.11 -15.91 13.69
N SER A 369 34.00 -17.03 12.97
CA SER A 369 34.76 -18.26 13.24
C SER A 369 35.82 -18.51 12.18
N PHE A 370 37.05 -18.80 12.63
CA PHE A 370 38.19 -19.15 11.77
C PHE A 370 38.02 -20.52 11.07
N GLN A 371 37.14 -21.39 11.58
CA GLN A 371 36.89 -22.75 11.06
C GLN A 371 35.47 -22.86 10.49
N CYS A 372 35.13 -22.09 9.47
CA CYS A 372 33.75 -21.96 8.99
C CYS A 372 33.42 -22.84 7.75
N PRO A 373 32.65 -23.92 7.95
CA PRO A 373 31.77 -24.53 6.96
C PRO A 373 30.32 -24.61 7.50
N TYR A 374 29.72 -23.42 7.72
CA TYR A 374 28.31 -23.13 8.04
C TYR A 374 27.80 -23.22 9.52
N CYS A 375 28.69 -22.93 10.48
CA CYS A 375 28.41 -22.25 11.77
C CYS A 375 27.88 -23.04 13.01
N PRO A 376 28.72 -23.84 13.71
CA PRO A 376 28.30 -24.65 14.88
C PRO A 376 28.41 -23.96 16.27
N SER A 377 28.60 -22.64 16.35
CA SER A 377 28.94 -21.99 17.63
C SER A 377 28.47 -20.53 17.74
N TYR A 378 27.16 -20.30 17.72
CA TYR A 378 26.56 -19.15 18.43
C TYR A 378 25.86 -19.71 19.68
N ASN A 379 26.54 -19.62 20.83
CA ASN A 379 26.08 -20.05 22.17
C ASN A 379 26.09 -21.55 22.52
N THR A 380 27.14 -22.31 22.18
CA THR A 380 27.61 -23.31 23.15
C THR A 380 28.53 -22.64 24.15
N ALA A 381 28.00 -21.76 24.99
CA ALA A 381 28.39 -21.89 26.39
C ALA A 381 27.94 -23.32 26.72
N THR A 382 28.88 -24.27 26.71
CA THR A 382 28.66 -25.56 27.34
C THR A 382 28.25 -25.19 28.76
N SER A 383 26.93 -25.18 29.01
CA SER A 383 26.44 -25.48 30.34
C SER A 383 27.12 -26.80 30.63
N ARG A 384 28.24 -26.73 31.38
CA ARG A 384 28.62 -27.83 32.23
C ARG A 384 27.37 -28.03 33.04
N ARG A 385 26.50 -28.94 32.59
CA ARG A 385 25.71 -29.75 33.49
C ARG A 385 26.78 -30.34 34.40
N SER A 386 27.05 -29.64 35.50
CA SER A 386 27.60 -30.27 36.67
C SER A 386 26.69 -31.47 36.84
N THR A 387 27.22 -32.64 36.53
CA THR A 387 26.68 -33.87 37.07
C THR A 387 26.81 -33.68 38.57
N LEU A 388 25.79 -33.08 39.19
CA LEU A 388 25.45 -33.31 40.57
C LEU A 388 25.30 -34.82 40.62
N LYS A 389 26.40 -35.50 40.98
CA LYS A 389 26.40 -36.93 41.24
C LYS A 389 25.18 -37.17 42.12
N LEU A 390 24.34 -38.13 41.73
CA LEU A 390 23.13 -38.50 42.49
C LEU A 390 23.44 -38.66 43.99
N ASP A 391 24.67 -39.05 44.33
CA ASP A 391 25.22 -39.11 45.69
C ASP A 391 25.02 -37.80 46.48
N THR A 392 25.26 -36.63 45.88
CA THR A 392 25.12 -35.33 46.57
C THR A 392 23.67 -34.95 46.85
N ILE A 393 22.73 -35.36 45.99
CA ILE A 393 21.29 -35.14 46.20
C ILE A 393 20.75 -36.11 47.27
N ILE A 394 21.25 -37.35 47.32
CA ILE A 394 20.91 -38.32 48.37
C ILE A 394 21.42 -37.84 49.73
N TYR A 395 22.65 -37.32 49.80
CA TYR A 395 23.20 -36.78 51.05
C TYR A 395 22.42 -35.54 51.54
N LEU A 396 21.99 -34.64 50.64
CA LEU A 396 21.18 -33.48 51.00
C LEU A 396 19.76 -33.87 51.41
N LEU A 397 19.11 -34.83 50.73
CA LEU A 397 17.78 -35.32 51.10
C LEU A 397 17.79 -36.09 52.42
N PHE A 398 18.86 -36.84 52.73
CA PHE A 398 19.02 -37.51 54.03
C PHE A 398 19.19 -36.51 55.18
N PHE A 399 19.94 -35.42 54.96
CA PHE A 399 20.08 -34.34 55.95
C PHE A 399 18.78 -33.53 56.12
N VAL A 400 18.01 -33.30 55.06
CA VAL A 400 16.71 -32.63 55.13
C VAL A 400 15.68 -33.52 55.82
N HIS A 401 15.65 -34.84 55.57
CA HIS A 401 14.76 -35.76 56.28
C HIS A 401 15.09 -35.85 57.78
N LEU A 402 16.38 -35.89 58.15
CA LEU A 402 16.80 -35.83 59.56
C LEU A 402 16.37 -34.51 60.22
N ARG A 403 16.46 -33.38 59.52
CA ARG A 403 15.93 -32.09 60.03
C ARG A 403 14.41 -32.06 60.14
N TRP A 404 13.69 -32.67 59.19
CA TRP A 404 12.23 -32.71 59.16
C TRP A 404 11.65 -33.58 60.29
N VAL A 405 12.27 -34.72 60.60
CA VAL A 405 11.87 -35.62 61.69
C VAL A 405 12.03 -34.96 63.07
N PHE A 406 12.97 -34.01 63.22
CA PHE A 406 13.13 -33.25 64.47
C PHE A 406 12.23 -32.01 64.58
N TYR A 407 11.66 -31.50 63.47
CA TYR A 407 10.93 -30.22 63.47
C TYR A 407 9.39 -30.37 63.57
N TYR A 408 8.82 -31.49 63.11
CA TYR A 408 7.36 -31.73 63.19
C TYR A 408 6.96 -32.54 64.43
N ARG A 409 7.14 -31.96 65.62
CA ARG A 409 6.40 -32.36 66.84
C ARG A 409 5.35 -31.33 67.27
N LYS A 410 5.06 -30.29 66.49
CA LYS A 410 4.00 -29.33 66.85
C LYS A 410 3.23 -28.83 65.63
N THR A 411 1.92 -28.72 65.87
CA THR A 411 0.89 -27.94 65.18
C THR A 411 0.30 -28.47 63.88
N THR A 412 -0.84 -29.15 64.05
CA THR A 412 -1.97 -29.29 63.13
C THR A 412 -2.82 -28.01 63.11
N ALA A 413 -3.27 -27.59 61.93
CA ALA A 413 -4.49 -26.79 61.75
C ALA A 413 -5.06 -27.02 60.34
N VAL A 414 -6.37 -27.21 60.31
CA VAL A 414 -7.25 -27.48 59.16
C VAL A 414 -7.93 -26.16 58.76
N PHE A 415 -8.18 -25.91 57.47
CA PHE A 415 -9.53 -25.69 56.90
C PHE A 415 -9.52 -25.19 55.44
N ASP A 416 -10.66 -25.50 54.81
CA ASP A 416 -11.03 -25.50 53.40
C ASP A 416 -11.13 -24.12 52.74
N PHE A 417 -11.04 -24.12 51.40
CA PHE A 417 -11.44 -23.01 50.55
C PHE A 417 -12.82 -23.29 49.92
N ALA A 418 -13.68 -22.28 49.97
CA ALA A 418 -14.85 -22.13 49.09
C ALA A 418 -14.42 -21.60 47.72
#